data_AF-A0A2D6MG69-F1
#
_entry.id   AF-A0A2D6MG69-F1
#
_cell.length_a   1.000
_cell.length_b   1.000
_cell.length_c   1.000
_cell.angle_alpha   90.00
_cell.angle_beta   90.00
_cell.angle_gamma   90.00
#
_symmetry.space_group_name_H-M   'P 1'
#
loop_
_entity.id
_entity.type
_entity.pdbx_description
1 polymer ?
#
loop_
_entity_poly.entity_id
_entity_poly.type
_entity_poly.pdbx_seq_one_letter_code
_entity_poly.pdbx_strand_id
1 'polypeptide(L)' 'MVDLESSVKEQGQWVTQIIHFVGGIKRTIEGVNTHTIRQGEFTKFLLKDGSYVMVHDRNVLMIEIFKEQDV' A
#
# COMPACT_ATOMS: atom_id res chain seq x y z
N MET A 1 16.48 13.92 12.02
CA MET A 1 15.88 13.52 10.74
C MET A 1 14.41 13.29 11.03
N VAL A 2 13.53 14.16 10.56
CA VAL A 2 12.09 14.03 10.86
C VAL A 2 11.58 12.89 9.99
N ASP A 3 11.15 11.79 10.61
CA ASP A 3 10.38 10.77 9.91
C ASP A 3 9.09 11.46 9.49
N LEU A 4 8.92 11.69 8.18
CA LEU A 4 7.69 12.22 7.62
C LEU A 4 6.70 11.06 7.65
N GLU A 5 6.21 10.74 8.84
CA GLU A 5 5.34 9.60 9.07
C GLU A 5 4.25 9.59 8.02
N SER A 6 4.19 8.51 7.24
CA SER A 6 3.17 8.37 6.22
C SER A 6 1.80 8.43 6.88
N SER A 7 0.95 9.37 6.46
CA SER A 7 -0.43 9.51 6.96
C SER A 7 -1.26 8.25 6.72
N VAL A 8 -0.79 7.34 5.86
CA VAL A 8 -1.36 5.99 5.69
C VAL A 8 -1.37 5.20 7.01
N LYS A 9 -0.41 5.42 7.91
CA LYS A 9 -0.38 4.78 9.23
C LYS A 9 -1.61 5.16 10.08
N GLU A 10 -2.17 6.35 9.88
CA GLU A 10 -3.38 6.81 10.58
C GLU A 10 -4.62 5.98 10.23
N GLN A 11 -4.63 5.31 9.08
CA GLN A 11 -5.71 4.40 8.67
C GLN A 11 -5.69 3.05 9.42
N GLY A 12 -4.62 2.76 10.16
CA GLY A 12 -4.44 1.52 10.93
C GLY A 12 -3.25 0.68 10.46
N GLN A 13 -2.96 -0.40 11.19
CA GLN A 13 -1.85 -1.31 10.83
C GLN A 13 -2.14 -2.06 9.53
N TRP A 14 -3.39 -2.48 9.34
CA TRP A 14 -3.83 -3.30 8.22
C TRP A 14 -4.83 -2.53 7.38
N VAL A 15 -4.55 -2.44 6.08
CA VAL A 15 -5.38 -1.72 5.12
C VAL A 15 -5.53 -2.52 3.84
N THR A 16 -6.64 -2.29 3.14
CA THR A 16 -6.82 -2.69 1.76
C THR A 16 -6.41 -1.52 0.85
N GLN A 17 -5.60 -1.80 -0.17
CA GLN A 17 -5.22 -0.82 -1.19
C GLN A 17 -5.86 -1.17 -2.53
N ILE A 18 -6.44 -0.18 -3.20
CA ILE A 18 -6.84 -0.29 -4.61
C ILE A 18 -5.87 0.56 -5.43
N ILE A 19 -5.04 -0.10 -6.23
CA ILE A 19 -4.02 0.55 -7.06
C ILE A 19 -4.55 0.70 -8.47
N HIS A 20 -4.59 1.94 -8.96
CA HIS A 20 -4.95 2.30 -10.32
C HIS A 20 -3.68 2.49 -11.14
N PHE A 21 -3.49 1.66 -12.14
CA PHE A 21 -2.33 1.69 -13.02
C PHE A 21 -2.61 2.44 -14.33
N VAL A 22 -1.54 2.88 -14.98
CA VAL A 22 -1.57 3.36 -16.36
C VAL A 22 -2.25 2.31 -17.26
N GLY A 23 -3.13 2.75 -18.17
CA GLY A 23 -3.90 1.86 -19.03
C GLY A 23 -5.21 1.35 -18.42
N GLY A 24 -5.62 1.86 -17.26
CA GLY A 24 -6.92 1.56 -16.66
C GLY A 24 -6.99 0.24 -15.89
N ILE A 25 -5.84 -0.43 -15.70
CA ILE A 25 -5.76 -1.65 -14.89
C ILE A 25 -5.93 -1.28 -13.42
N LYS A 26 -6.73 -2.06 -12.69
CA LYS A 26 -6.90 -1.94 -11.24
C LYS A 26 -6.55 -3.25 -10.54
N ARG A 27 -5.96 -3.14 -9.35
CA ARG A 27 -5.71 -4.27 -8.46
C ARG A 27 -6.08 -3.90 -7.03
N THR A 28 -6.86 -4.78 -6.40
CA THR A 28 -7.15 -4.73 -4.97
C THR A 28 -6.16 -5.63 -4.25
N ILE A 29 -5.55 -5.11 -3.19
CA ILE A 29 -4.57 -5.82 -2.39
C ILE A 29 -4.97 -5.66 -0.93
N GLU A 30 -5.30 -6.77 -0.30
CA GLU A 30 -5.71 -6.84 1.10
C GLU A 30 -4.54 -7.22 2.01
N GLY A 31 -4.70 -6.96 3.30
CA GLY A 31 -3.76 -7.28 4.35
C GLY A 31 -2.47 -6.48 4.31
N VAL A 32 -2.47 -5.27 3.72
CA VAL A 32 -1.24 -4.47 3.59
C VAL A 32 -0.81 -3.91 4.94
N ASN A 33 0.42 -4.20 5.36
CA ASN A 33 1.00 -3.63 6.57
C ASN A 33 1.53 -2.21 6.34
N THR A 34 0.83 -1.20 6.86
CA THR A 34 1.14 0.22 6.66
C THR A 34 2.51 0.65 7.18
N HIS A 35 3.07 -0.04 8.17
CA HIS A 35 4.37 0.27 8.76
C HIS A 35 5.54 -0.23 7.90
N THR A 36 5.26 -1.11 6.94
CA THR A 36 6.26 -1.71 6.06
C THR A 36 6.33 -1.06 4.69
N ILE A 37 5.43 -0.10 4.40
CA ILE A 37 5.41 0.62 3.14
C ILE A 37 6.70 1.43 3.00
N ARG A 38 7.48 1.11 1.97
CA ARG A 38 8.69 1.85 1.59
C ARG A 38 8.60 2.19 0.11
N GLN A 39 8.76 3.47 -0.22
CA GLN A 39 8.71 4.00 -1.58
C GLN A 39 10.12 4.12 -2.18
N GLY A 40 10.22 4.13 -3.51
CA GLY A 40 11.50 4.16 -4.24
C GLY A 40 11.28 4.07 -5.75
N GLU A 41 12.08 3.27 -6.46
CA GLU A 41 11.71 2.86 -7.83
C GLU A 41 10.52 1.89 -7.82
N PHE A 42 10.45 1.09 -6.75
CA PHE A 42 9.33 0.24 -6.42
C PHE A 42 8.84 0.56 -5.01
N THR A 43 7.54 0.77 -4.86
CA THR A 43 6.86 0.72 -3.58
C THR A 43 6.73 -0.73 -3.14
N LYS A 44 7.20 -1.05 -1.93
CA LYS A 44 7.12 -2.40 -1.36
C LYS A 44 6.46 -2.41 0.01
N PHE A 45 5.75 -3.48 0.31
CA PHE A 45 5.09 -3.70 1.60
C PHE A 45 4.86 -5.19 1.86
N LEU A 46 4.75 -5.55 3.13
CA LEU A 46 4.45 -6.89 3.63
C LEU A 46 2.92 -7.06 3.74
N LEU A 47 2.43 -8.25 3.41
CA LEU A 47 1.04 -8.64 3.62
C LEU A 47 0.86 -9.45 4.91
N LYS A 48 -0.39 -9.58 5.38
CA LYS A 48 -0.76 -10.41 6.55
C LYS A 48 -0.26 -11.85 6.45
N ASP A 49 -0.19 -12.41 5.24
CA ASP A 49 0.27 -13.78 4.98
C ASP A 49 1.80 -13.93 4.97
N GLY A 50 2.55 -12.84 5.16
CA GLY A 50 4.01 -12.81 5.15
C GLY A 50 4.64 -12.65 3.76
N SER A 51 3.85 -12.59 2.69
CA SER A 51 4.36 -12.29 1.35
C SER A 51 4.69 -10.81 1.18
N TYR A 52 5.64 -10.53 0.28
CA TYR A 52 5.95 -9.16 -0.14
C TYR A 52 5.30 -8.84 -1.48
N VAL A 53 4.72 -7.66 -1.57
CA VAL A 53 4.31 -7.07 -2.84
C VAL A 53 5.25 -5.93 -3.18
N MET A 54 5.64 -5.86 -4.46
CA MET A 54 6.44 -4.78 -5.02
C MET A 54 5.73 -4.21 -6.24
N VAL A 55 5.52 -2.90 -6.25
CA VAL A 55 4.77 -2.17 -7.28
C VAL A 55 5.71 -1.16 -7.93
N HIS A 56 5.82 -1.18 -9.25
CA HIS A 56 6.65 -0.22 -9.98
C HIS A 56 5.97 1.16 -10.00
N ASP A 57 6.59 2.16 -9.38
CA ASP A 57 5.95 3.44 -9.09
C ASP A 57 5.57 4.21 -10.37
N ARG A 58 6.37 4.07 -11.45
CA ARG A 58 6.09 4.76 -12.74
C ARG A 58 4.80 4.31 -13.42
N ASN A 59 4.25 3.16 -13.02
CA ASN A 59 3.04 2.62 -13.62
C ASN A 59 1.79 2.92 -12.80
N VAL A 60 1.90 3.63 -11.68
CA VAL A 60 0.78 3.93 -10.76
C VAL A 60 0.27 5.35 -10.97
N LEU A 61 -1.05 5.50 -11.08
CA LEU A 61 -1.74 6.79 -11.17
C LEU A 61 -2.30 7.24 -9.83
N MET A 62 -2.84 6.30 -9.05
CA MET A 62 -3.52 6.57 -7.78
C MET A 62 -3.55 5.30 -6.92
N ILE A 63 -3.53 5.48 -5.60
CA ILE A 63 -3.80 4.42 -4.63
C ILE A 63 -4.92 4.90 -3.70
N GLU A 64 -6.01 4.15 -3.65
CA GLU A 64 -7.05 4.31 -2.62
C GLU A 64 -6.72 3.41 -1.44
N ILE A 65 -6.96 3.89 -0.22
CA ILE A 65 -6.61 3.17 1.01
C ILE A 65 -7.85 3.09 1.90
N PHE A 66 -8.20 1.88 2.30
CA PHE A 66 -9.33 1.59 3.17
C PHE A 66 -8.85 0.86 4.41
N LYS A 67 -9.28 1.32 5.57
CA LYS A 67 -9.06 0.60 6.83
C LYS A 67 -9.72 -0.78 6.77
N GLU A 68 -8.97 -1.83 7.11
CA GLU A 68 -9.58 -3.15 7.29
C GLU A 68 -10.34 -3.19 8.60
N GLN A 69 -11.58 -3.69 8.55
CA GLN A 69 -12.34 -3.99 9.75
C GLN A 69 -11.94 -5.38 10.21
N ASP A 70 -11.57 -5.50 11.49
CA ASP A 70 -11.48 -6.81 12.13
C ASP A 70 -12.90 -7.37 12.22
N VAL A 71 -13.16 -8.48 11.52
CA VAL A 71 -14.44 -9.23 11.59
C VAL A 71 -14.44 -10.11 12.83
#